data_AF-A0A2E2J0X6-F1
#
_entry.id   AF-A0A2E2J0X6-F1
#
_cell.length_a   1.000
_cell.length_b   1.000
_cell.length_c   1.000
_cell.angle_alpha   90.00
_cell.angle_beta   90.00
_cell.angle_gamma   90.00
#
_symmetry.space_group_name_H-M   'P 1'
#
loop_
_entity.id
_entity.type
_entity.pdbx_description
1 polymer ?
#
loop_
_entity_poly.entity_id
_entity_poly.type
_entity_poly.pdbx_seq_one_letter_code
_entity_poly.pdbx_strand_id
1 'polypeptide(L)'
;MQNTIQKFITENCQYLSETDIFQMNKSDNGPINNVLTGLNKHCYGIWLLDDKTDNNYLLFYINNRTELSGLVCRFKINDKKRNDFTLGFAKVINQEYPKDTDLIETFNTFQNHTRTMLEKLNRFTYGNEIADKSGTLIVKNKVGIDYVPFVNKKEAFKHIFSTDNESVSMENGNKIYLMFNPRNGYTKIGRSIKPKAREKTLQGEDPETEIIAMWNSPKSTEKDLHNEFNEKRIRGEWFNLGISDLLEIKAKMK
;
A
#
# COMPACT_ATOMS: atom_id res chain seq x y z
N MET A 1 -7.84 14.66 -21.79
CA MET A 1 -8.84 14.35 -20.75
C MET A 1 -8.06 14.04 -19.47
N GLN A 2 -8.02 14.97 -18.50
CA GLN A 2 -7.38 14.66 -17.20
C GLN A 2 -8.13 13.50 -16.54
N ASN A 3 -7.39 12.52 -16.02
CA ASN A 3 -7.95 11.42 -15.24
C ASN A 3 -8.78 12.03 -14.08
N THR A 4 -10.03 11.61 -13.89
CA THR A 4 -10.92 12.14 -12.83
C THR A 4 -10.26 12.11 -11.45
N ILE A 5 -9.44 11.07 -11.18
CA ILE A 5 -8.66 10.96 -9.94
C ILE A 5 -7.62 12.07 -9.87
N GLN A 6 -6.86 12.30 -10.94
CA GLN A 6 -5.84 13.35 -10.99
C GLN A 6 -6.46 14.73 -10.75
N LYS A 7 -7.59 15.02 -11.41
CA LYS A 7 -8.33 16.26 -11.20
C LYS A 7 -8.74 16.43 -9.72
N PHE A 8 -9.33 15.38 -9.13
CA PHE A 8 -9.73 15.40 -7.72
C PHE A 8 -8.55 15.69 -6.79
N ILE A 9 -7.42 15.01 -7.00
CA ILE A 9 -6.21 15.18 -6.19
C ILE A 9 -5.68 16.61 -6.29
N THR A 10 -5.59 17.17 -7.49
CA THR A 10 -5.15 18.56 -7.70
C THR A 10 -6.07 19.57 -7.02
N GLU A 11 -7.37 19.32 -6.98
CA GLU A 11 -8.35 20.25 -6.40
C GLU A 11 -8.50 20.13 -4.88
N ASN A 12 -8.20 18.97 -4.29
CA ASN A 12 -8.56 18.66 -2.90
C ASN A 12 -7.38 18.34 -1.99
N CYS A 13 -6.19 18.13 -2.54
CA CYS A 13 -5.00 17.81 -1.76
C CYS A 13 -4.04 19.01 -1.68
N GLN A 14 -3.39 19.18 -0.52
CA GLN A 14 -2.49 20.29 -0.22
C GLN A 14 -1.27 19.79 0.57
N TYR A 15 -0.15 20.49 0.42
CA TYR A 15 1.01 20.32 1.30
C TYR A 15 0.74 20.96 2.66
N LEU A 16 1.23 20.33 3.71
CA LEU A 16 1.25 20.86 5.06
C LEU A 16 2.65 21.38 5.37
N SER A 17 2.73 22.67 5.69
CA SER A 17 3.94 23.27 6.24
C SER A 17 4.11 22.89 7.71
N GLU A 18 5.31 23.11 8.25
CA GLU A 18 5.58 22.99 9.69
C GLU A 18 4.57 23.80 10.54
N THR A 19 4.24 25.02 10.10
CA THR A 19 3.25 25.86 10.80
C THR A 19 1.88 25.21 10.81
N ASP A 20 1.43 24.66 9.69
CA ASP A 20 0.15 23.96 9.59
C ASP A 20 0.12 22.75 10.53
N ILE A 21 1.21 21.98 10.57
CA ILE A 21 1.33 20.79 11.42
C ILE A 21 1.29 21.16 12.90
N PHE A 22 1.95 22.23 13.32
CA PHE A 22 1.84 22.72 14.69
C PHE A 22 0.43 23.20 15.05
N GLN A 23 -0.28 23.85 14.14
CA GLN A 23 -1.69 24.19 14.38
C GLN A 23 -2.54 22.93 14.49
N MET A 24 -2.30 21.96 13.61
CA MET A 24 -3.00 20.68 13.62
C MET A 24 -2.80 19.95 14.96
N ASN A 25 -1.58 19.93 15.49
CA ASN A 25 -1.26 19.28 16.75
C ASN A 25 -2.05 19.81 17.95
N LYS A 26 -2.49 21.07 17.92
CA LYS A 26 -3.30 21.66 19.02
C LYS A 26 -4.63 20.94 19.24
N SER A 27 -5.15 20.29 18.20
CA SER A 27 -6.39 19.51 18.25
C SER A 27 -6.15 18.00 18.07
N ASP A 28 -4.89 17.58 18.06
CA ASP A 28 -4.52 16.18 17.87
C ASP A 28 -4.58 15.40 19.18
N ASN A 29 -4.93 14.12 19.07
CA ASN A 29 -5.02 13.21 20.22
C ASN A 29 -3.79 12.29 20.36
N GLY A 30 -2.62 12.71 19.85
CA GLY A 30 -1.33 12.04 20.09
C GLY A 30 -0.48 11.72 18.85
N PRO A 31 -1.04 11.22 17.72
CA PRO A 31 -0.24 10.81 16.56
C PRO A 31 0.70 11.89 16.01
N ILE A 32 0.24 13.13 15.89
CA ILE A 32 1.06 14.26 15.41
C ILE A 32 2.11 14.61 16.46
N ASN A 33 1.72 14.67 17.73
CA ASN A 33 2.64 14.95 18.82
C ASN A 33 3.79 13.93 18.89
N ASN A 34 3.50 12.66 18.65
CA ASN A 34 4.52 11.61 18.58
C ASN A 34 5.53 11.84 17.45
N VAL A 35 5.11 12.45 16.34
CA VAL A 35 6.01 12.82 15.24
C VAL A 35 6.85 14.06 15.60
N LEU A 36 6.22 15.07 16.21
CA LEU A 36 6.90 16.28 16.65
C LEU A 36 7.96 16.02 17.73
N THR A 37 7.69 15.08 18.63
CA THR A 37 8.60 14.68 19.71
C THR A 37 9.66 13.67 19.27
N GLY A 38 9.61 13.20 18.01
CA GLY A 38 10.55 12.22 17.48
C GLY A 38 10.32 10.77 17.94
N LEU A 39 9.21 10.50 18.65
CA LEU A 39 8.83 9.12 19.03
C LEU A 39 8.50 8.29 17.78
N ASN A 40 7.86 8.89 16.79
CA ASN A 40 7.57 8.30 15.49
C ASN A 40 8.16 9.15 14.36
N LYS A 41 8.56 8.52 13.26
CA LYS A 41 9.06 9.25 12.07
C LYS A 41 7.95 9.87 11.25
N HIS A 42 6.77 9.27 11.27
CA HIS A 42 5.62 9.70 10.50
C HIS A 42 4.32 9.22 11.16
N CYS A 43 3.19 9.80 10.75
CA CYS A 43 1.87 9.35 11.13
C CYS A 43 0.87 9.51 9.98
N TYR A 44 -0.18 8.69 10.03
CA TYR A 44 -1.38 8.82 9.19
C TYR A 44 -2.54 9.23 10.10
N GLY A 45 -3.46 10.04 9.60
CA GLY A 45 -4.64 10.40 10.38
C GLY A 45 -5.86 10.73 9.55
N ILE A 46 -6.98 10.82 10.26
CA ILE A 46 -8.29 11.16 9.74
C ILE A 46 -8.96 12.14 10.66
N TRP A 47 -9.54 13.21 10.11
CA TRP A 47 -10.33 14.18 10.86
C TRP A 47 -11.67 14.40 10.21
N LEU A 48 -12.75 14.18 10.97
CA LEU A 48 -14.08 14.57 10.55
C LEU A 48 -14.21 16.09 10.66
N LEU A 49 -14.71 16.71 9.60
CA LEU A 49 -14.99 18.15 9.61
C LEU A 49 -16.42 18.35 10.12
N ASP A 50 -16.59 19.20 11.14
CA ASP A 50 -17.91 19.63 11.61
C ASP A 50 -18.48 20.70 10.65
N ASP A 51 -18.71 20.29 9.40
CA ASP A 51 -19.54 21.05 8.49
C ASP A 51 -20.97 20.50 8.56
N LYS A 52 -21.89 21.32 9.06
CA LYS A 52 -23.30 20.97 9.29
C LYS A 52 -24.06 20.52 8.02
N THR A 53 -23.40 20.38 6.87
CA THR A 53 -24.02 20.19 5.55
C THR A 53 -23.35 19.15 4.65
N ASP A 54 -22.04 18.91 4.73
CA ASP A 54 -21.32 18.22 3.63
C ASP A 54 -20.67 16.87 4.02
N ASN A 55 -20.64 16.50 5.30
CA ASN A 55 -20.05 15.24 5.77
C ASN A 55 -18.62 15.04 5.21
N ASN A 56 -17.82 16.11 5.25
CA ASN A 56 -16.44 16.04 4.79
C ASN A 56 -15.51 15.49 5.88
N TYR A 57 -14.39 14.94 5.45
CA TYR A 57 -13.30 14.56 6.32
C TYR A 57 -11.96 14.81 5.63
N LEU A 58 -10.90 14.92 6.40
CA LEU A 58 -9.53 15.01 5.93
C LEU A 58 -8.84 13.68 6.15
N LEU A 59 -8.08 13.22 5.16
CA LEU A 59 -6.99 12.28 5.37
C LEU A 59 -5.69 13.05 5.34
N PHE A 60 -4.76 12.73 6.22
CA PHE A 60 -3.45 13.35 6.23
C PHE A 60 -2.33 12.35 6.51
N TYR A 61 -1.15 12.71 6.04
CA TYR A 61 0.11 12.05 6.33
C TYR A 61 1.14 13.12 6.69
N ILE A 62 1.89 12.90 7.78
CA ILE A 62 2.94 13.81 8.25
C ILE A 62 4.21 12.99 8.45
N ASN A 63 5.35 13.56 8.06
CA ASN A 63 6.68 12.96 8.16
C ASN A 63 7.66 13.96 8.77
N ASN A 64 8.61 13.45 9.56
CA ASN A 64 9.67 14.22 10.20
C ASN A 64 11.03 13.48 10.12
N ARG A 65 11.29 12.76 9.02
CA ARG A 65 12.57 12.06 8.81
C ARG A 65 13.68 13.04 8.43
N THR A 66 13.41 13.89 7.45
CA THR A 66 14.38 14.88 6.93
C THR A 66 13.93 16.29 7.25
N GLU A 67 12.65 16.56 7.07
CA GLU A 67 12.00 17.84 7.31
C GLU A 67 10.57 17.56 7.75
N LEU A 68 10.07 18.36 8.70
CA LEU A 68 8.70 18.28 9.16
C LEU A 68 7.76 18.81 8.08
N SER A 69 7.11 17.89 7.38
CA SER A 69 6.19 18.20 6.27
C SER A 69 5.07 17.17 6.19
N GLY A 70 4.05 17.45 5.39
CA GLY A 70 2.99 16.49 5.17
C GLY A 70 2.13 16.80 3.98
N LEU A 71 1.13 15.95 3.81
CA LEU A 71 0.07 16.10 2.82
C LEU A 71 -1.27 15.90 3.51
N VAL A 72 -2.25 16.69 3.10
CA VAL A 72 -3.65 16.54 3.52
C VAL A 72 -4.53 16.51 2.29
N CYS A 73 -5.62 15.77 2.34
CA CYS A 73 -6.61 15.76 1.27
C CYS A 73 -8.03 15.66 1.83
N ARG A 74 -8.94 16.48 1.28
CA ARG A 74 -10.35 16.53 1.70
C ARG A 74 -11.20 15.55 0.90
N PHE A 75 -12.07 14.83 1.60
CA PHE A 75 -12.96 13.82 1.04
C PHE A 75 -14.39 14.03 1.52
N LYS A 76 -15.36 13.48 0.77
CA LYS A 76 -16.78 13.41 1.12
C LYS A 76 -17.13 11.97 1.50
N ILE A 77 -17.83 11.77 2.62
CA ILE A 77 -18.23 10.43 3.09
C ILE A 77 -19.01 9.65 2.03
N ASN A 78 -19.99 10.31 1.39
CA ASN A 78 -20.92 9.66 0.46
C ASN A 78 -20.44 9.65 -1.00
N ASP A 79 -19.18 9.97 -1.28
CA ASP A 79 -18.66 9.92 -2.64
C ASP A 79 -18.48 8.46 -3.10
N LYS A 80 -19.09 8.11 -4.23
CA LYS A 80 -18.99 6.76 -4.82
C LYS A 80 -17.56 6.40 -5.25
N LYS A 81 -16.73 7.40 -5.54
CA LYS A 81 -15.32 7.25 -5.93
C LYS A 81 -14.34 7.46 -4.77
N ARG A 82 -14.84 7.56 -3.52
CA ARG A 82 -14.02 7.77 -2.33
C ARG A 82 -12.80 6.84 -2.26
N ASN A 83 -13.01 5.54 -2.51
CA ASN A 83 -11.93 4.55 -2.44
C ASN A 83 -10.87 4.78 -3.55
N ASP A 84 -11.29 5.11 -4.76
CA ASP A 84 -10.38 5.45 -5.87
C ASP A 84 -9.57 6.70 -5.56
N PHE A 85 -10.20 7.70 -4.97
CA PHE A 85 -9.54 8.93 -4.54
C PHE A 85 -8.57 8.66 -3.38
N THR A 86 -8.91 7.79 -2.43
CA THR A 86 -7.98 7.38 -1.37
C THR A 86 -6.75 6.68 -1.94
N LEU A 87 -6.93 5.82 -2.95
CA LEU A 87 -5.79 5.22 -3.67
C LEU A 87 -4.96 6.27 -4.41
N GLY A 88 -5.62 7.25 -5.04
CA GLY A 88 -4.95 8.39 -5.66
C GLY A 88 -4.10 9.18 -4.66
N PHE A 89 -4.63 9.45 -3.47
CA PHE A 89 -3.91 10.17 -2.43
C PHE A 89 -2.74 9.35 -1.84
N ALA A 90 -2.96 8.05 -1.61
CA ALA A 90 -1.90 7.13 -1.22
C ALA A 90 -0.75 7.07 -2.25
N LYS A 91 -1.08 7.16 -3.55
CA LYS A 91 -0.09 7.24 -4.62
C LYS A 91 0.73 8.52 -4.55
N VAL A 92 0.11 9.68 -4.32
CA VAL A 92 0.83 10.94 -4.14
C VAL A 92 1.76 10.86 -2.94
N ILE A 93 1.27 10.40 -1.79
CA ILE A 93 2.10 10.21 -0.59
C ILE A 93 3.30 9.30 -0.88
N ASN A 94 3.10 8.20 -1.62
CA ASN A 94 4.18 7.30 -1.97
C ASN A 94 5.21 7.90 -2.93
N GLN A 95 4.79 8.78 -3.83
CA GLN A 95 5.69 9.51 -4.72
C GLN A 95 6.52 10.56 -3.98
N GLU A 96 5.91 11.26 -3.02
CA GLU A 96 6.59 12.30 -2.22
C GLU A 96 7.48 11.71 -1.12
N TYR A 97 7.07 10.58 -0.51
CA TYR A 97 7.76 9.97 0.62
C TYR A 97 8.12 8.48 0.37
N PRO A 98 8.83 8.13 -0.71
CA PRO A 98 9.03 6.74 -1.14
C PRO A 98 9.89 5.90 -0.18
N LYS A 99 10.66 6.54 0.72
CA LYS A 99 11.50 5.85 1.71
C LYS A 99 10.77 5.48 3.00
N ASP A 100 9.61 6.08 3.24
CA ASP A 100 8.84 5.94 4.48
C ASP A 100 7.46 5.32 4.26
N THR A 101 7.08 5.08 3.01
CA THR A 101 5.74 4.65 2.67
C THR A 101 5.77 3.54 1.63
N ASP A 102 4.78 2.66 1.73
CA ASP A 102 4.40 1.70 0.71
C ASP A 102 2.97 2.02 0.26
N LEU A 103 2.70 1.96 -1.05
CA LEU A 103 1.40 2.33 -1.60
C LEU A 103 0.24 1.52 -1.02
N ILE A 104 0.40 0.19 -0.92
CA ILE A 104 -0.66 -0.71 -0.43
C ILE A 104 -0.87 -0.50 1.07
N GLU A 105 0.21 -0.39 1.84
CA GLU A 105 0.12 -0.14 3.29
C GLU A 105 -0.47 1.23 3.61
N THR A 106 -0.09 2.27 2.86
CA THR A 106 -0.66 3.62 2.97
C THR A 106 -2.15 3.58 2.69
N PHE A 107 -2.56 2.97 1.59
CA PHE A 107 -3.97 2.82 1.23
C PHE A 107 -4.74 2.06 2.33
N ASN A 108 -4.29 0.88 2.73
CA ASN A 108 -4.96 0.06 3.75
C ASN A 108 -5.04 0.76 5.11
N THR A 109 -4.00 1.53 5.47
CA THR A 109 -4.01 2.34 6.70
C THR A 109 -5.13 3.38 6.67
N PHE A 110 -5.30 4.08 5.55
CA PHE A 110 -6.41 5.01 5.39
C PHE A 110 -7.78 4.31 5.32
N GLN A 111 -7.88 3.14 4.72
CA GLN A 111 -9.11 2.35 4.73
C GLN A 111 -9.48 1.94 6.16
N ASN A 112 -8.52 1.56 7.00
CA ASN A 112 -8.74 1.25 8.41
C ASN A 112 -9.21 2.47 9.22
N HIS A 113 -8.56 3.63 9.03
CA HIS A 113 -8.99 4.88 9.64
C HIS A 113 -10.40 5.28 9.19
N THR A 114 -10.69 5.16 7.90
CA THR A 114 -12.00 5.47 7.31
C THR A 114 -13.07 4.55 7.89
N ARG A 115 -12.80 3.24 7.98
CA ARG A 115 -13.69 2.26 8.62
C ARG A 115 -14.06 2.70 10.03
N THR A 116 -13.04 2.95 10.86
CA THR A 116 -13.21 3.34 12.25
C THR A 116 -14.03 4.62 12.39
N MET A 117 -13.79 5.60 11.53
CA MET A 117 -14.54 6.87 11.51
C MET A 117 -16.01 6.67 11.09
N LEU A 118 -16.27 5.89 10.04
CA LEU A 118 -17.63 5.60 9.58
C LEU A 118 -18.44 4.80 10.62
N GLU A 119 -17.81 3.83 11.28
CA GLU A 119 -18.46 3.04 12.34
C GLU A 119 -18.85 3.92 13.54
N LYS A 120 -17.99 4.89 13.92
CA LYS A 120 -18.32 5.90 14.94
C LYS A 120 -19.50 6.79 14.54
N LEU A 121 -19.72 7.00 13.24
CA LEU A 121 -20.90 7.68 12.70
C LEU A 121 -22.13 6.77 12.59
N ASN A 122 -22.11 5.61 13.26
CA ASN A 122 -23.17 4.60 13.24
C ASN A 122 -23.52 4.10 11.82
N ARG A 123 -22.50 3.98 10.96
CA ARG A 123 -22.61 3.39 9.63
C ARG A 123 -22.06 1.95 9.68
N PHE A 124 -22.60 1.09 8.83
CA PHE A 124 -22.09 -0.27 8.68
C PHE A 124 -21.03 -0.29 7.58
N THR A 125 -19.88 -0.88 7.83
CA THR A 125 -18.82 -1.03 6.84
C THR A 125 -18.60 -2.48 6.48
N TYR A 126 -18.27 -2.76 5.23
CA TYR A 126 -17.88 -4.10 4.78
C TYR A 126 -16.68 -4.04 3.84
N GLY A 127 -15.85 -5.08 3.84
CA GLY A 127 -14.69 -5.22 2.97
C GLY A 127 -14.89 -6.25 1.85
N ASN A 128 -13.78 -6.68 1.27
CA ASN A 128 -13.72 -7.63 0.16
C ASN A 128 -14.37 -8.98 0.52
N GLU A 129 -14.35 -9.38 1.79
CA GLU A 129 -14.89 -10.65 2.30
C GLU A 129 -16.41 -10.81 2.13
N ILE A 130 -17.13 -9.70 1.92
CA ILE A 130 -18.57 -9.66 1.67
C ILE A 130 -18.88 -9.24 0.23
N ALA A 131 -18.03 -8.41 -0.39
CA ALA A 131 -18.28 -7.82 -1.71
C ALA A 131 -18.51 -8.86 -2.81
N ASP A 132 -17.81 -10.00 -2.75
CA ASP A 132 -17.87 -11.04 -3.78
C ASP A 132 -18.95 -12.11 -3.52
N LYS A 133 -19.75 -11.96 -2.44
CA LYS A 133 -20.80 -12.93 -2.09
C LYS A 133 -22.13 -12.55 -2.73
N SER A 134 -22.76 -13.51 -3.40
CA SER A 134 -24.14 -13.37 -3.85
C SER A 134 -25.11 -13.50 -2.68
N GLY A 135 -25.74 -12.40 -2.29
CA GLY A 135 -26.73 -12.38 -1.21
C GLY A 135 -27.28 -10.99 -0.93
N THR A 136 -28.39 -10.93 -0.18
CA THR A 136 -28.95 -9.68 0.32
C THR A 136 -28.43 -9.41 1.72
N LEU A 137 -27.73 -8.28 1.89
CA LEU A 137 -27.31 -7.81 3.21
C LEU A 137 -28.44 -6.97 3.83
N ILE A 138 -28.91 -7.38 5.02
CA ILE A 138 -29.91 -6.63 5.79
C ILE A 138 -29.20 -6.01 7.00
N VAL A 139 -29.15 -4.67 7.03
CA VAL A 139 -28.55 -3.91 8.14
C VAL A 139 -29.66 -3.13 8.85
N LYS A 140 -29.83 -3.36 10.16
CA LYS A 140 -30.81 -2.64 11.00
C LYS A 140 -30.11 -1.57 11.83
N ASN A 141 -30.82 -0.48 12.12
CA ASN A 141 -30.38 0.60 13.04
C ASN A 141 -29.06 1.29 12.66
N LYS A 142 -28.75 1.39 11.36
CA LYS A 142 -27.56 2.08 10.83
C LYS A 142 -27.95 3.20 9.90
N VAL A 143 -27.14 4.27 9.91
CA VAL A 143 -27.38 5.48 9.09
C VAL A 143 -27.02 5.25 7.62
N GLY A 144 -26.13 4.29 7.34
CA GLY A 144 -25.72 3.94 5.99
C GLY A 144 -24.88 2.67 5.95
N ILE A 145 -24.57 2.24 4.73
CA ILE A 145 -23.74 1.08 4.43
C ILE A 145 -22.60 1.54 3.52
N ASP A 146 -21.36 1.19 3.85
CA ASP A 146 -20.17 1.64 3.14
C ASP A 146 -19.23 0.47 2.80
N TYR A 147 -18.80 0.44 1.54
CA TYR A 147 -17.73 -0.44 1.11
C TYR A 147 -16.37 0.18 1.41
N VAL A 148 -15.56 -0.51 2.22
CA VAL A 148 -14.24 -0.09 2.67
C VAL A 148 -13.25 -1.24 2.40
N PRO A 149 -12.71 -1.34 1.17
CA PRO A 149 -11.86 -2.45 0.73
C PRO A 149 -10.47 -2.40 1.34
N PHE A 150 -9.83 -3.57 1.38
CA PHE A 150 -8.42 -3.73 1.71
C PHE A 150 -7.74 -4.47 0.55
N VAL A 151 -6.53 -4.04 0.21
CA VAL A 151 -5.72 -4.69 -0.81
C VAL A 151 -4.81 -5.71 -0.13
N ASN A 152 -4.92 -6.98 -0.51
CA ASN A 152 -3.97 -8.00 -0.10
C ASN A 152 -2.65 -7.80 -0.88
N LYS A 153 -1.56 -7.45 -0.19
CA LYS A 153 -0.26 -7.14 -0.81
C LYS A 153 0.29 -8.31 -1.62
N LYS A 154 0.19 -9.53 -1.09
CA LYS A 154 0.64 -10.75 -1.77
C LYS A 154 -0.11 -10.99 -3.07
N GLU A 155 -1.44 -10.92 -3.02
CA GLU A 155 -2.27 -11.15 -4.21
C GLU A 155 -2.11 -10.04 -5.25
N ALA A 156 -1.98 -8.79 -4.82
CA ALA A 156 -1.65 -7.68 -5.71
C ALA A 156 -0.30 -7.91 -6.42
N PHE A 157 0.72 -8.37 -5.68
CA PHE A 157 2.04 -8.66 -6.23
C PHE A 157 1.98 -9.81 -7.23
N LYS A 158 1.26 -10.90 -6.93
CA LYS A 158 1.05 -11.99 -7.91
C LYS A 158 0.33 -11.51 -9.17
N HIS A 159 -0.68 -10.66 -9.01
CA HIS A 159 -1.46 -10.15 -10.14
C HIS A 159 -0.60 -9.35 -11.11
N ILE A 160 0.40 -8.59 -10.61
CA ILE A 160 1.38 -7.89 -11.46
C ILE A 160 2.04 -8.86 -12.43
N PHE A 161 2.38 -10.10 -12.01
CA PHE A 161 3.11 -11.09 -12.81
C PHE A 161 2.24 -12.22 -13.37
N SER A 162 0.91 -12.08 -13.32
CA SER A 162 -0.05 -13.13 -13.72
C SER A 162 0.22 -13.70 -15.12
N THR A 163 0.69 -12.88 -16.06
CA THR A 163 1.03 -13.27 -17.44
C THR A 163 2.37 -13.98 -17.60
N ASP A 164 3.28 -13.83 -16.65
CA ASP A 164 4.69 -14.19 -16.82
C ASP A 164 4.99 -15.59 -16.27
N ASN A 165 4.17 -16.07 -15.33
CA ASN A 165 4.33 -17.39 -14.71
C ASN A 165 3.94 -18.55 -15.64
N GLU A 166 3.18 -18.31 -16.70
CA GLU A 166 2.67 -19.35 -17.62
C GLU A 166 3.70 -19.79 -18.68
N SER A 167 4.74 -18.99 -18.93
CA SER A 167 5.69 -19.21 -20.05
C SER A 167 7.02 -19.85 -19.64
N VAL A 168 7.23 -20.16 -18.36
CA VAL A 168 8.50 -20.73 -17.90
C VAL A 168 8.59 -22.22 -18.23
N SER A 169 9.46 -22.54 -19.19
CA SER A 169 9.72 -23.92 -19.62
C SER A 169 10.21 -24.80 -18.46
N MET A 170 9.81 -26.08 -18.48
CA MET A 170 10.29 -27.09 -17.51
C MET A 170 11.74 -27.53 -17.76
N GLU A 171 12.43 -26.95 -18.74
CA GLU A 171 13.79 -27.34 -19.09
C GLU A 171 14.81 -27.02 -17.98
N ASN A 172 15.91 -27.78 -18.00
CA ASN A 172 17.05 -27.59 -17.12
C ASN A 172 17.73 -26.26 -17.47
N GLY A 173 17.48 -25.24 -16.64
CA GLY A 173 18.04 -23.90 -16.82
C GLY A 173 17.97 -23.11 -15.52
N ASN A 174 18.85 -22.12 -15.39
CA ASN A 174 18.79 -21.19 -14.26
C ASN A 174 17.52 -20.35 -14.36
N LYS A 175 16.82 -20.24 -13.23
CA LYS A 175 15.62 -19.41 -13.10
C LYS A 175 15.87 -18.35 -12.07
N ILE A 176 15.47 -17.12 -12.39
CA ILE A 176 15.34 -16.04 -11.42
C ILE A 176 13.91 -16.07 -10.90
N TYR A 177 13.73 -15.87 -9.60
CA TYR A 177 12.43 -15.83 -8.97
C TYR A 177 12.34 -14.67 -7.98
N LEU A 178 11.11 -14.21 -7.79
CA LEU A 178 10.72 -13.36 -6.69
C LEU A 178 9.89 -14.19 -5.71
N MET A 179 10.26 -14.19 -4.44
CA MET A 179 9.43 -14.74 -3.35
C MET A 179 9.00 -13.62 -2.43
N PHE A 180 7.72 -13.57 -2.10
CA PHE A 180 7.20 -12.62 -1.13
C PHE A 180 7.00 -13.30 0.22
N ASN A 181 7.44 -12.65 1.28
CA ASN A 181 7.14 -13.05 2.65
C ASN A 181 6.09 -12.08 3.21
N PRO A 182 4.85 -12.52 3.45
CA PRO A 182 3.78 -11.65 3.94
C PRO A 182 3.94 -11.26 5.42
N ARG A 183 4.70 -12.02 6.22
CA ARG A 183 4.93 -11.73 7.64
C ARG A 183 5.74 -10.46 7.84
N ASN A 184 6.76 -10.25 7.01
CA ASN A 184 7.63 -9.06 7.09
C ASN A 184 7.49 -8.09 5.91
N GLY A 185 6.71 -8.46 4.88
CA GLY A 185 6.48 -7.63 3.70
C GLY A 185 7.65 -7.53 2.73
N TYR A 186 8.70 -8.33 2.91
CA TYR A 186 9.89 -8.29 2.06
C TYR A 186 9.81 -9.26 0.89
N THR A 187 10.49 -8.88 -0.20
CA THR A 187 10.62 -9.68 -1.40
C THR A 187 12.05 -10.19 -1.54
N LYS A 188 12.21 -11.48 -1.72
CA LYS A 188 13.47 -12.12 -2.04
C LYS A 188 13.68 -12.14 -3.55
N ILE A 189 14.85 -11.70 -4.00
CA ILE A 189 15.30 -11.88 -5.38
C ILE A 189 16.32 -13.02 -5.36
N GLY A 190 15.98 -14.17 -5.94
CA GLY A 190 16.85 -15.34 -5.87
C GLY A 190 16.95 -16.11 -7.19
N ARG A 191 17.95 -16.98 -7.26
CA ARG A 191 18.14 -17.93 -8.36
C ARG A 191 18.02 -19.38 -7.94
N SER A 192 17.51 -20.24 -8.82
CA SER A 192 17.54 -21.70 -8.64
C SER A 192 17.27 -22.43 -9.95
N ILE A 193 17.74 -23.67 -10.07
CA ILE A 193 17.29 -24.60 -11.12
C ILE A 193 15.87 -25.12 -10.81
N LYS A 194 15.54 -25.25 -9.52
CA LYS A 194 14.25 -25.74 -9.01
C LYS A 194 13.64 -24.75 -8.00
N PRO A 195 13.10 -23.59 -8.43
CA PRO A 195 12.51 -22.59 -7.53
C PRO A 195 11.43 -23.16 -6.59
N LYS A 196 10.54 -24.02 -7.08
CA LYS A 196 9.49 -24.67 -6.26
C LYS A 196 10.05 -25.56 -5.13
N ALA A 197 11.21 -26.20 -5.35
CA ALA A 197 11.86 -26.94 -4.27
C ALA A 197 12.45 -25.97 -3.23
N ARG A 198 12.99 -24.84 -3.68
CA ARG A 198 13.52 -23.78 -2.81
C ARG A 198 12.43 -23.11 -1.97
N GLU A 199 11.27 -22.87 -2.57
CA GLU A 199 10.07 -22.40 -1.87
C GLU A 199 9.70 -23.34 -0.72
N LYS A 200 9.57 -24.64 -0.99
CA LYS A 200 9.27 -25.64 0.06
C LYS A 200 10.30 -25.64 1.19
N THR A 201 11.58 -25.48 0.88
CA THR A 201 12.63 -25.37 1.91
C THR A 201 12.42 -24.15 2.79
N LEU A 202 12.12 -22.98 2.20
CA LEU A 202 11.86 -21.76 2.95
C LEU A 202 10.54 -21.81 3.72
N GLN A 203 9.53 -22.50 3.20
CA GLN A 203 8.27 -22.76 3.90
C GLN A 203 8.44 -23.64 5.15
N GLY A 204 9.55 -24.39 5.26
CA GLY A 204 9.92 -25.07 6.49
C GLY A 204 10.28 -24.10 7.63
N GLU A 205 10.71 -22.88 7.31
CA GLU A 205 10.98 -21.81 8.28
C GLU A 205 9.80 -20.83 8.38
N ASP A 206 9.22 -20.43 7.24
CA ASP A 206 8.07 -19.53 7.19
C ASP A 206 7.04 -20.00 6.13
N PRO A 207 5.98 -20.72 6.55
CA PRO A 207 4.99 -21.34 5.67
C PRO A 207 4.27 -20.39 4.72
N GLU A 208 4.24 -19.09 5.02
CA GLU A 208 3.53 -18.10 4.20
C GLU A 208 4.39 -17.53 3.07
N THR A 209 5.69 -17.84 3.03
CA THR A 209 6.58 -17.41 1.95
C THR A 209 6.19 -18.11 0.64
N GLU A 210 6.00 -17.33 -0.42
CA GLU A 210 5.49 -17.85 -1.69
C GLU A 210 6.18 -17.17 -2.89
N ILE A 211 6.39 -17.92 -3.96
CA ILE A 211 6.84 -17.37 -5.24
C ILE A 211 5.72 -16.53 -5.85
N ILE A 212 6.05 -15.29 -6.21
CA ILE A 212 5.13 -14.38 -6.91
C ILE A 212 5.46 -14.25 -8.40
N ALA A 213 6.71 -14.51 -8.80
CA ALA A 213 7.17 -14.46 -10.19
C ALA A 213 8.39 -15.34 -10.41
N MET A 214 8.56 -15.86 -11.63
CA MET A 214 9.79 -16.53 -12.05
C MET A 214 10.04 -16.38 -13.56
N TRP A 215 11.31 -16.43 -13.97
CA TRP A 215 11.73 -16.34 -15.37
C TRP A 215 12.95 -17.21 -15.64
N ASN A 216 13.06 -17.71 -16.87
CA ASN A 216 14.31 -18.30 -17.37
C ASN A 216 15.31 -17.17 -17.65
N SER A 217 16.47 -17.18 -16.98
CA SER A 217 17.45 -16.10 -17.14
C SER A 217 18.88 -16.55 -16.83
N PRO A 218 19.91 -15.91 -17.43
CA PRO A 218 21.30 -16.14 -17.06
C PRO A 218 21.57 -15.84 -15.57
N LYS A 219 22.66 -16.42 -15.05
CA LYS A 219 23.08 -16.21 -13.66
C LYS A 219 23.41 -14.75 -13.33
N SER A 220 23.83 -13.96 -14.33
CA SER A 220 24.17 -12.55 -14.15
C SER A 220 22.97 -11.69 -13.74
N THR A 221 21.75 -12.05 -14.18
CA THR A 221 20.54 -11.27 -13.94
C THR A 221 20.25 -11.06 -12.45
N GLU A 222 20.51 -12.05 -11.60
CA GLU A 222 20.36 -11.90 -10.15
C GLU A 222 21.25 -10.78 -9.60
N LYS A 223 22.51 -10.77 -10.03
CA LYS A 223 23.49 -9.77 -9.60
C LYS A 223 23.08 -8.38 -10.09
N ASP A 224 22.58 -8.28 -11.31
CA ASP A 224 22.13 -7.02 -11.90
C ASP A 224 20.95 -6.44 -11.10
N LEU A 225 19.93 -7.26 -10.80
CA LEU A 225 18.80 -6.86 -9.96
C LEU A 225 19.22 -6.51 -8.53
N HIS A 226 20.14 -7.29 -7.95
CA HIS A 226 20.66 -7.02 -6.61
C HIS A 226 21.39 -5.68 -6.51
N ASN A 227 22.13 -5.30 -7.56
CA ASN A 227 22.83 -4.03 -7.64
C ASN A 227 21.85 -2.86 -7.83
N GLU A 228 20.88 -3.02 -8.72
CA GLU A 228 19.84 -2.03 -9.04
C GLU A 228 19.01 -1.68 -7.79
N PHE A 229 18.57 -2.68 -7.04
CA PHE A 229 17.76 -2.48 -5.83
C PHE A 229 18.59 -2.46 -4.54
N ASN A 230 19.89 -2.18 -4.61
CA ASN A 230 20.79 -2.25 -3.45
C ASN A 230 20.37 -1.32 -2.30
N GLU A 231 19.84 -0.13 -2.60
CA GLU A 231 19.35 0.81 -1.57
C GLU A 231 18.14 0.27 -0.78
N LYS A 232 17.42 -0.71 -1.35
CA LYS A 232 16.24 -1.34 -0.74
C LYS A 232 16.58 -2.70 -0.11
N ARG A 233 17.86 -3.10 -0.12
CA ARG A 233 18.30 -4.37 0.45
C ARG A 233 18.23 -4.31 1.97
N ILE A 234 17.54 -5.28 2.56
CA ILE A 234 17.43 -5.43 4.03
C ILE A 234 18.56 -6.32 4.54
N ARG A 235 18.59 -7.58 4.09
CA ARG A 235 19.61 -8.55 4.50
C ARG A 235 19.71 -9.69 3.49
N GLY A 236 20.94 -10.02 3.09
CA GLY A 236 21.19 -11.07 2.11
C GLY A 236 20.48 -10.78 0.79
N GLU A 237 19.55 -11.65 0.42
CA GLU A 237 18.79 -11.58 -0.85
C GLU A 237 17.38 -11.00 -0.65
N TRP A 238 17.07 -10.40 0.50
CA TRP A 238 15.77 -9.82 0.83
C TRP A 238 15.77 -8.30 0.68
N PHE A 239 14.72 -7.79 0.04
CA PHE A 239 14.56 -6.40 -0.35
C PHE A 239 13.18 -5.88 0.05
N ASN A 240 13.10 -4.60 0.40
CA ASN A 240 11.84 -3.90 0.62
C ASN A 240 11.33 -3.31 -0.71
N LEU A 241 10.67 -4.14 -1.52
CA LEU A 241 10.17 -3.77 -2.84
C LEU A 241 8.68 -3.41 -2.79
N GLY A 242 8.32 -2.29 -3.40
CA GLY A 242 6.94 -1.85 -3.60
C GLY A 242 6.43 -2.13 -5.01
N ILE A 243 5.18 -1.73 -5.30
CA ILE A 243 4.56 -1.92 -6.63
C ILE A 243 5.43 -1.35 -7.77
N SER A 244 5.98 -0.16 -7.60
CA SER A 244 6.79 0.49 -8.65
C SER A 244 8.04 -0.34 -9.01
N ASP A 245 8.70 -0.91 -8.00
CA ASP A 245 9.86 -1.78 -8.20
C ASP A 245 9.49 -3.06 -8.94
N LEU A 246 8.36 -3.66 -8.57
CA LEU A 246 7.88 -4.87 -9.23
C LEU A 246 7.50 -4.63 -10.69
N LEU A 247 6.94 -3.46 -11.01
CA LEU A 247 6.65 -3.07 -12.38
C LEU A 247 7.94 -2.82 -13.19
N GLU A 248 8.97 -2.25 -12.58
CA GLU A 248 10.28 -2.07 -13.19
C GLU A 248 10.96 -3.43 -13.46
N ILE A 249 10.95 -4.34 -12.49
CA ILE A 249 11.43 -5.72 -12.68
C ILE A 249 10.64 -6.40 -13.80
N LYS A 250 9.29 -6.30 -13.78
CA LYS A 250 8.46 -6.89 -14.84
C LYS A 250 8.86 -6.37 -16.22
N ALA A 251 9.07 -5.06 -16.36
CA ALA A 251 9.46 -4.45 -17.63
C ALA A 251 10.84 -4.93 -18.11
N LYS A 252 11.78 -5.14 -17.18
CA LYS A 252 13.14 -5.62 -17.45
C LYS A 252 13.22 -7.11 -17.79
N MET A 253 12.30 -7.91 -17.26
CA MET A 253 12.27 -9.36 -17.44
C MET A 253 11.45 -9.83 -18.66
N LYS A 254 10.83 -8.89 -19.39
CA LYS A 254 10.21 -9.16 -20.70
C LYS A 254 11.27 -9.20 -21.80
#